data_AF-A0A2Z4V197-F1
#
_entry.id   AF-A0A2Z4V197-F1
#
_cell.length_a   1.000
_cell.length_b   1.000
_cell.length_c   1.000
_cell.angle_alpha   90.00
_cell.angle_beta   90.00
_cell.angle_gamma   90.00
#
_symmetry.space_group_name_H-M   'P 1'
#
loop_
_entity.id
_entity.type
_entity.pdbx_description
1 polymer ?
#
loop_
_entity_poly.entity_id
_entity_poly.type
_entity_poly.pdbx_seq_one_letter_code
_entity_poly.pdbx_strand_id
1 'polypeptide(L)'
;MRGPGENPSAKKGMEDQGGIPAYRLTGHLDLDQIASVDPRTHRSMKAKGVTGFDCDQWIDAQGRTLRFEQRMQVHGMQGGNKVAFGEFGPVETFDAPSGG
;
A
#
# COMPACT_ATOMS: atom_id res chain seq x y z
N MET A 1 -25.93 -4.39 10.46
CA MET A 1 -25.51 -4.02 11.82
C MET A 1 -24.04 -4.43 11.95
N ARG A 2 -23.09 -3.49 11.81
CA ARG A 2 -21.65 -3.78 11.98
C ARG A 2 -21.26 -3.52 13.44
N GLY A 3 -20.55 -4.47 14.05
CA GLY A 3 -20.17 -4.44 15.46
C GLY A 3 -19.09 -3.39 15.78
N PRO A 4 -18.88 -3.07 17.06
CA PRO A 4 -17.89 -2.09 17.49
C PRO A 4 -16.49 -2.69 17.34
N GLY A 5 -15.82 -2.42 16.22
CA GLY A 5 -14.46 -2.89 15.93
C GLY A 5 -14.01 -2.73 14.47
N GLU A 6 -14.95 -2.54 13.54
CA GLU A 6 -14.66 -2.39 12.10
C GLU A 6 -14.53 -0.92 11.70
N ASN A 7 -13.48 -0.25 12.17
CA ASN A 7 -13.01 0.93 11.45
C ASN A 7 -12.27 0.40 10.20
N PRO A 8 -12.60 0.83 8.97
CA PRO A 8 -11.91 0.37 7.76
C PRO A 8 -10.41 0.67 7.78
N SER A 9 -9.92 1.44 8.76
CA SER A 9 -8.51 1.48 9.12
C SER A 9 -8.34 1.06 10.59
N ALA A 10 -7.95 -0.19 10.82
CA ALA A 10 -7.66 -0.68 12.17
C ALA A 10 -6.16 -0.54 12.46
N LYS A 11 -5.81 0.19 13.51
CA LYS A 11 -4.43 0.23 14.03
C LYS A 11 -4.15 -1.09 14.76
N LYS A 12 -3.26 -1.92 14.20
CA LYS A 12 -2.99 -3.28 14.69
C LYS A 12 -1.88 -3.37 15.74
N GLY A 13 -1.26 -2.25 16.09
CA GLY A 13 -0.14 -2.18 17.03
C GLY A 13 1.12 -1.66 16.36
N MET A 14 2.24 -1.74 17.08
CA MET A 14 3.57 -1.44 16.54
C MET A 14 4.29 -2.75 16.18
N GLU A 15 4.92 -2.78 15.03
CA GLU A 15 5.76 -3.88 14.54
C GLU A 15 7.14 -3.32 14.20
N ASP A 16 8.20 -4.12 14.39
CA ASP A 16 9.53 -3.76 13.91
C ASP A 16 9.63 -4.01 12.40
N GLN A 17 10.13 -3.03 11.64
CA GLN A 17 10.46 -3.16 10.23
C GLN A 17 11.93 -2.84 10.01
N GLY A 18 12.79 -3.86 10.09
CA GLY A 18 14.23 -3.70 9.85
C GLY A 18 14.92 -2.82 10.91
N GLY A 19 14.53 -2.97 12.18
CA GLY A 19 15.05 -2.18 13.29
C GLY A 19 14.33 -0.84 13.51
N ILE A 20 13.32 -0.51 12.68
CA ILE A 20 12.52 0.70 12.81
C ILE A 20 11.14 0.34 13.36
N PRO A 21 10.74 0.82 14.54
CA PRO A 21 9.39 0.64 15.05
C PRO A 21 8.36 1.37 14.18
N ALA A 22 7.32 0.66 13.74
CA ALA A 22 6.30 1.19 12.84
C ALA A 22 4.88 0.80 13.27
N TYR A 23 3.93 1.72 13.13
CA TYR A 23 2.52 1.41 13.29
C TYR A 23 2.00 0.68 12.07
N ARG A 24 1.32 -0.45 12.29
CA ARG A 24 0.60 -1.13 11.22
C ARG A 24 -0.84 -0.64 11.15
N LEU A 25 -1.22 -0.15 9.98
CA LEU A 25 -2.58 0.21 9.61
C LEU A 25 -3.09 -0.80 8.59
N THR A 26 -4.23 -1.42 8.88
CA THR A 26 -4.90 -2.35 7.96
C THR A 26 -6.19 -1.73 7.47
N GLY A 27 -6.48 -1.84 6.18
CA GLY A 27 -7.77 -1.42 5.65
C GLY A 27 -8.22 -2.06 4.36
N HIS A 28 -9.46 -1.75 3.99
CA HIS A 28 -10.06 -2.10 2.70
C HIS A 28 -10.37 -0.83 1.93
N LEU A 29 -10.01 -0.81 0.65
CA LEU A 29 -10.29 0.29 -0.26
C LEU A 29 -11.17 -0.21 -1.41
N ASP A 30 -12.36 0.36 -1.51
CA ASP A 30 -13.27 0.14 -2.64
C ASP A 30 -12.78 0.93 -3.86
N LEU A 31 -13.09 0.41 -5.06
CA LEU A 31 -12.66 1.03 -6.32
C LEU A 31 -13.12 2.51 -6.45
N ASP A 32 -14.31 2.82 -5.95
CA ASP A 32 -14.87 4.17 -5.98
C ASP A 32 -14.08 5.16 -5.11
N GLN A 33 -13.52 4.71 -3.98
CA GLN A 33 -12.67 5.53 -3.13
C GLN A 33 -11.35 5.87 -3.86
N ILE A 34 -10.80 4.91 -4.61
CA ILE A 34 -9.58 5.11 -5.42
C ILE A 34 -9.82 6.16 -6.51
N ALA A 35 -10.99 6.15 -7.15
CA ALA A 35 -11.32 7.09 -8.21
C ALA A 35 -11.21 8.56 -7.78
N SER A 36 -11.47 8.86 -6.50
CA SER A 36 -11.39 10.23 -5.95
C SER A 36 -9.95 10.72 -5.73
N VAL A 37 -8.97 9.81 -5.65
CA VAL A 37 -7.56 10.12 -5.34
C VAL A 37 -6.68 9.93 -6.57
N ASP A 38 -6.83 8.80 -7.27
CA ASP A 38 -6.06 8.46 -8.47
C ASP A 38 -6.97 7.84 -9.55
N PRO A 39 -7.54 8.68 -10.43
CA PRO A 39 -8.38 8.23 -11.54
C PRO A 39 -7.66 7.30 -12.53
N ARG A 40 -6.32 7.40 -12.65
CA ARG A 40 -5.54 6.55 -13.57
C ARG A 40 -5.44 5.14 -13.01
N THR A 41 -5.10 5.01 -11.72
CA THR A 41 -5.07 3.72 -11.04
C THR A 41 -6.45 3.07 -11.01
N HIS A 42 -7.50 3.85 -10.74
CA HIS A 42 -8.89 3.39 -10.86
C HIS A 42 -9.19 2.74 -12.23
N ARG A 43 -8.89 3.43 -13.34
CA ARG A 43 -9.13 2.89 -14.70
C ARG A 43 -8.37 1.58 -14.94
N SER A 44 -7.11 1.52 -14.53
CA SER A 44 -6.26 0.33 -14.67
C SER A 44 -6.80 -0.86 -13.87
N MET A 45 -7.19 -0.63 -12.61
CA MET A 45 -7.77 -1.65 -11.74
C MET A 45 -9.13 -2.14 -12.25
N LYS A 46 -9.99 -1.22 -12.71
CA LYS A 46 -11.29 -1.56 -13.32
C LYS A 46 -11.13 -2.45 -14.56
N ALA A 47 -10.20 -2.11 -15.45
CA ALA A 47 -9.92 -2.91 -16.65
C ALA A 47 -9.44 -4.33 -16.32
N LYS A 48 -8.82 -4.51 -15.13
CA LYS A 48 -8.36 -5.80 -14.59
C LYS A 48 -9.42 -6.58 -13.80
N GLY A 49 -10.64 -6.05 -13.71
CA GLY A 49 -11.73 -6.66 -12.95
C GLY A 49 -11.57 -6.56 -11.42
N VAL A 50 -10.71 -5.67 -10.93
CA VAL A 50 -10.55 -5.43 -9.49
C VAL A 50 -11.75 -4.64 -8.97
N THR A 51 -12.35 -5.08 -7.87
CA THR A 51 -13.50 -4.42 -7.22
C THR A 51 -13.11 -3.62 -5.98
N GLY A 52 -11.94 -3.91 -5.43
CA GLY A 52 -11.36 -3.31 -4.24
C GLY A 52 -10.11 -4.08 -3.83
N PHE A 53 -9.44 -3.62 -2.79
CA PHE A 53 -8.28 -4.33 -2.24
C PHE A 53 -8.14 -4.14 -0.74
N ASP A 54 -7.62 -5.17 -0.09
CA ASP A 54 -7.15 -5.08 1.29
C ASP A 54 -5.69 -4.63 1.28
N CYS A 55 -5.33 -3.73 2.19
CA CYS A 55 -3.95 -3.30 2.35
C CYS A 55 -3.51 -3.24 3.81
N ASP A 56 -2.21 -3.43 3.99
CA ASP A 56 -1.49 -3.13 5.21
C ASP A 56 -0.40 -2.09 4.90
N GLN A 57 -0.27 -1.08 5.74
CA GLN A 57 0.76 -0.05 5.64
C GLN A 57 1.48 0.06 6.98
N TRP A 58 2.81 0.06 6.94
CA TRP A 58 3.66 0.30 8.09
C TRP A 58 4.21 1.70 8.02
N ILE A 59 3.91 2.50 9.03
CA ILE A 59 4.28 3.91 9.10
C ILE A 59 5.15 4.15 10.33
N ASP A 60 6.32 4.75 10.13
CA ASP A 60 7.21 5.09 11.24
C ASP A 60 6.72 6.30 12.05
N ALA A 61 7.44 6.64 13.13
CA ALA A 61 7.10 7.78 13.98
C ALA A 61 7.13 9.14 13.27
N GLN A 62 7.78 9.24 12.11
CA GLN A 62 7.85 10.46 11.29
C GLN A 62 6.74 10.52 10.22
N GLY A 63 5.89 9.49 10.13
CA GLY A 63 4.83 9.41 9.12
C GLY A 63 5.27 8.82 7.78
N ARG A 64 6.50 8.29 7.67
CA ARG A 64 7.01 7.68 6.44
C ARG A 64 6.50 6.26 6.31
N THR A 65 6.11 5.87 5.10
CA THR A 65 5.75 4.47 4.81
C THR A 65 7.02 3.65 4.68
N LEU A 66 7.20 2.63 5.51
CA LEU A 66 8.31 1.68 5.42
C LEU A 66 7.95 0.44 4.61
N ARG A 67 6.68 0.06 4.63
CA ARG A 67 6.17 -1.10 3.90
C ARG A 67 4.71 -0.88 3.53
N PHE A 68 4.36 -1.38 2.35
CA PHE A 68 2.98 -1.46 1.90
C PHE A 68 2.73 -2.84 1.31
N GLU A 69 1.67 -3.50 1.77
CA GLU A 69 1.18 -4.72 1.17
C GLU A 69 -0.26 -4.51 0.71
N GLN A 70 -0.58 -5.00 -0.48
CA GLN A 70 -1.95 -5.04 -0.98
C GLN A 70 -2.30 -6.43 -1.49
N ARG A 71 -3.57 -6.81 -1.32
CA ARG A 71 -4.15 -8.09 -1.73
C ARG A 71 -5.46 -7.81 -2.45
N MET A 72 -5.62 -8.36 -3.65
CA MET A 72 -6.79 -8.12 -4.50
C MET A 72 -7.03 -9.29 -5.46
N GLN A 73 -8.23 -9.37 -6.02
CA GLN A 73 -8.54 -10.27 -7.11
C GLN A 73 -8.29 -9.58 -8.45
N VAL A 74 -7.45 -10.18 -9.31
CA VAL A 74 -7.16 -9.70 -10.66
C VAL A 74 -7.62 -10.78 -11.63
N HIS A 75 -8.59 -10.47 -12.49
CA HIS A 75 -9.22 -11.45 -13.39
C HIS A 75 -9.67 -12.75 -12.67
N GLY A 76 -10.18 -12.63 -11.44
CA GLY A 76 -10.63 -13.77 -10.62
C GLY A 76 -9.50 -14.59 -9.98
N MET A 77 -8.24 -14.17 -10.11
CA MET A 77 -7.09 -14.78 -9.44
C MET A 77 -6.56 -13.90 -8.32
N GLN A 78 -6.18 -14.51 -7.21
CA GLN A 78 -5.61 -13.80 -6.07
C GLN A 78 -4.24 -13.23 -6.46
N GLY A 79 -4.13 -11.91 -6.44
CA GLY A 79 -2.90 -11.17 -6.63
C GLY A 79 -2.50 -10.42 -5.36
N GLY A 80 -1.21 -10.11 -5.25
CA GLY A 80 -0.71 -9.25 -4.19
C GLY A 80 0.56 -8.53 -4.63
N ASN A 81 0.76 -7.33 -4.06
CA ASN A 81 2.00 -6.58 -4.20
C ASN A 81 2.54 -6.28 -2.80
N LYS A 82 3.85 -6.41 -2.64
CA LYS A 82 4.57 -6.10 -1.41
C LYS A 82 5.70 -5.16 -1.77
N VAL A 83 5.70 -3.98 -1.17
CA VAL A 83 6.67 -2.93 -1.43
C VAL A 83 7.33 -2.56 -0.11
N ALA A 84 8.66 -2.52 -0.10
CA ALA A 84 9.45 -1.97 0.99
C ALA A 84 10.05 -0.64 0.54
N PHE A 85 10.08 0.31 1.45
CA PHE A 85 10.64 1.64 1.23
C PHE A 85 11.74 1.86 2.27
N GLY A 86 12.86 2.42 1.82
CA GLY A 86 14.04 2.67 2.63
C GLY A 86 14.90 3.75 2.00
N GLU A 87 16.11 3.94 2.53
CA GLU A 87 17.08 4.94 2.03
C GLU A 87 16.44 6.34 1.86
N PHE A 88 15.60 6.74 2.82
CA PHE A 88 14.98 8.06 2.80
C PHE A 88 16.06 9.14 2.93
N GLY A 89 16.18 10.00 1.94
CA GLY A 89 17.26 10.96 1.89
C GLY A 89 17.15 11.93 0.72
N PRO A 90 18.22 12.69 0.43
CA PRO A 90 18.29 13.53 -0.75
C PRO A 90 18.15 12.69 -2.03
N VAL A 91 17.79 13.36 -3.12
CA VAL A 91 17.68 12.73 -4.44
C VAL A 91 19.04 12.12 -4.83
N GLU A 92 19.00 10.85 -5.24
CA GLU A 92 20.15 10.17 -5.82
C GLU A 92 20.27 10.50 -7.31
N THR A 93 21.50 10.77 -7.76
CA THR A 93 21.82 10.98 -9.17
C THR A 93 22.47 9.74 -9.74
N PHE A 94 21.98 9.28 -10.89
CA PHE A 94 22.51 8.11 -11.58
C PHE A 94 23.21 8.52 -12.87
N ASP A 95 24.38 7.94 -13.13
CA ASP A 95 25.05 8.07 -14.41
C ASP A 95 24.31 7.26 -15.49
N ALA A 96 24.42 7.70 -16.75
CA ALA A 96 23.91 6.94 -17.87
C ALA A 96 24.64 5.57 -17.95
N PRO A 97 23.95 4.48 -18.34
CA PRO A 97 24.60 3.20 -18.57
C PRO A 97 25.74 3.38 -19.59
N SER A 98 26.96 2.96 -19.25
CA SER A 98 28.05 2.87 -20.22
C SER A 98 27.74 1.71 -21.15
N GLY A 99 27.14 1.98 -22.32
CA GLY A 99 26.82 0.96 -23.31
C GLY A 99 28.03 0.05 -23.58
N GLY A 100 27.79 -1.27 -23.55
CA GLY A 100 28.73 -2.29 -24.02
C GLY A 100 28.57 -2.56 -25.50
#